data_AF-A0A8S9H943-F1
#
_entry.id   AF-A0A8S9H943-F1
#
_cell.length_a   1.000
_cell.length_b   1.000
_cell.length_c   1.000
_cell.angle_alpha   90.00
_cell.angle_beta   90.00
_cell.angle_gamma   90.00
#
_symmetry.space_group_name_H-M   'P 1'
#
loop_
_entity.id
_entity.type
_entity.pdbx_description
1 polymer ?
#
loop_
_entity_poly.entity_id
_entity_poly.type
_entity_poly.pdbx_seq_one_letter_code
_entity_poly.pdbx_strand_id
1 'polypeptide(L)'
;MNRLHINPSHELNFVIVSHGLTSRVFLMKWFKWTVEQFEALNNPGNSEIRVMELGQGGDYSLAIHHTEEELEKWGLSPEMIADQKWRVNAHKGEWKEDCKWYFGDFFHDLADSDKECETEAAVEEREVHEEVENNMLTNSEDNNEDELCNGQCS
;
A
#
# COMPACT_ATOMS: atom_id res chain seq x y z
N MET A 1 -14.16 25.37 -2.93
CA MET A 1 -13.18 25.49 -4.02
C MET A 1 -13.83 25.03 -5.31
N ASN A 2 -14.28 25.96 -6.17
CA ASN A 2 -14.63 25.68 -7.57
C ASN A 2 -13.91 26.75 -8.39
N ARG A 3 -12.65 26.50 -8.73
CA ARG A 3 -11.78 27.46 -9.44
C ARG A 3 -11.98 27.46 -10.96
N LEU A 4 -12.83 26.58 -11.48
CA LEU A 4 -13.08 26.45 -12.90
C LEU A 4 -14.52 26.90 -13.19
N HIS A 5 -14.67 28.08 -13.78
CA HIS A 5 -15.94 28.53 -14.37
C HIS A 5 -16.18 27.74 -15.67
N ILE A 6 -16.53 26.46 -15.52
CA ILE A 6 -16.86 25.59 -16.66
C ILE A 6 -18.38 25.59 -16.79
N ASN A 7 -18.85 25.98 -17.97
CA ASN A 7 -20.25 25.81 -18.32
C ASN A 7 -20.54 24.30 -18.38
N PRO A 8 -21.54 23.77 -17.64
CA PRO A 8 -21.85 22.33 -17.63
C PRO A 8 -22.20 21.74 -19.01
N SER A 9 -22.41 22.58 -20.03
CA SER A 9 -22.59 22.13 -21.42
C SER A 9 -21.28 21.87 -22.17
N HIS A 10 -20.11 22.14 -21.58
CA HIS A 10 -18.82 22.01 -22.25
C HIS A 10 -18.09 20.75 -21.82
N GLU A 11 -17.61 19.99 -22.80
CA GLU A 11 -16.76 18.83 -22.56
C GLU A 11 -15.45 19.26 -21.88
N LEU A 12 -15.07 18.53 -20.83
CA LEU A 12 -13.87 18.79 -20.05
C LEU A 12 -12.87 17.65 -20.25
N ASN A 13 -11.72 17.97 -20.81
CA ASN A 13 -10.62 17.03 -21.00
C ASN A 13 -9.47 17.38 -20.05
N PHE A 14 -8.88 16.36 -19.44
CA PHE A 14 -7.73 16.51 -18.54
C PHE A 14 -6.46 15.98 -19.21
N VAL A 15 -5.36 16.72 -19.02
CA VAL A 15 -4.01 16.26 -19.39
C VAL A 15 -3.19 16.20 -18.12
N ILE A 16 -2.68 15.01 -17.81
CA ILE A 16 -1.83 14.76 -16.64
C ILE A 16 -0.41 14.52 -17.15
N VAL A 17 0.53 15.38 -16.76
CA VAL A 17 1.96 15.23 -17.05
C VAL A 17 2.66 14.82 -15.78
N SER A 18 3.31 13.66 -15.78
CA SER A 18 3.94 13.10 -14.59
C SER A 18 5.11 12.17 -14.93
N HIS A 19 5.64 11.50 -13.90
CA HIS A 19 6.65 10.46 -14.04
C HIS A 19 5.99 9.10 -14.27
N GLY A 20 6.75 8.15 -14.81
CA GLY A 20 6.21 6.84 -15.16
C GLY A 20 5.67 6.04 -13.97
N LEU A 21 6.37 6.06 -12.82
CA LEU A 21 5.88 5.42 -11.58
C LEU A 21 4.56 6.05 -11.12
N THR A 22 4.50 7.38 -11.04
CA THR A 22 3.30 8.11 -10.63
C THR A 22 2.12 7.83 -11.57
N SER A 23 2.37 7.73 -12.88
CA SER A 23 1.34 7.39 -13.87
C SER A 23 0.81 5.97 -13.67
N ARG A 24 1.68 4.99 -13.37
CA ARG A 24 1.25 3.62 -13.04
C ARG A 24 0.41 3.57 -11.77
N VAL A 25 0.81 4.28 -10.71
CA VAL A 25 0.04 4.35 -9.46
C VAL A 25 -1.32 5.01 -9.69
N PHE A 26 -1.37 6.06 -10.51
CA PHE A 26 -2.62 6.68 -10.91
C PHE A 26 -3.55 5.69 -11.61
N LEU A 27 -3.05 4.94 -12.60
CA LEU A 27 -3.84 3.93 -13.32
C LEU A 27 -4.30 2.79 -12.42
N MET A 28 -3.41 2.28 -11.55
CA MET A 28 -3.75 1.29 -10.54
C MET A 28 -4.90 1.79 -9.67
N LYS A 29 -4.81 3.03 -9.18
CA LYS A 29 -5.84 3.61 -8.33
C LYS A 29 -7.15 3.82 -9.06
N TRP A 30 -7.09 4.28 -10.31
CA TRP A 30 -8.26 4.59 -11.13
C TRP A 30 -9.05 3.33 -11.49
N PHE A 31 -8.36 2.31 -11.99
CA PHE A 31 -8.98 1.07 -12.43
C PHE A 31 -9.12 0.03 -11.31
N LYS A 32 -8.66 0.36 -10.11
CA LYS A 32 -8.70 -0.52 -8.92
C LYS A 32 -7.97 -1.85 -9.18
N TRP A 33 -6.80 -1.76 -9.80
CA TRP A 33 -5.96 -2.92 -10.07
C TRP A 33 -5.26 -3.41 -8.79
N THR A 34 -4.95 -4.70 -8.75
CA THR A 34 -4.21 -5.31 -7.63
C THR A 34 -2.74 -4.92 -7.62
N VAL A 35 -2.01 -5.23 -6.53
CA VAL A 35 -0.57 -4.98 -6.45
C VAL A 35 0.17 -5.79 -7.52
N GLU A 36 -0.19 -7.05 -7.72
CA GLU A 36 0.42 -7.94 -8.72
C GLU A 36 0.19 -7.42 -10.14
N GLN A 37 -1.04 -6.95 -10.41
CA GLN A 37 -1.38 -6.31 -11.68
C GLN A 37 -0.57 -5.02 -11.88
N PHE A 38 -0.40 -4.21 -10.84
CA PHE A 38 0.43 -3.00 -10.88
C PHE A 38 1.90 -3.32 -11.14
N GLU A 39 2.47 -4.31 -10.45
CA GLU A 39 3.87 -4.70 -10.58
C GLU A 39 4.20 -5.20 -11.98
N ALA A 40 3.26 -5.89 -12.62
CA ALA A 40 3.37 -6.36 -14.01
C ALA A 40 3.39 -5.24 -15.06
N LEU A 41 2.91 -4.03 -14.73
CA LEU A 41 2.87 -2.91 -15.69
C LEU A 41 4.28 -2.43 -16.06
N ASN A 42 4.47 -2.20 -17.35
CA ASN A 42 5.66 -1.55 -17.87
C ASN A 42 5.58 -0.03 -17.70
N ASN A 43 6.73 0.57 -17.36
CA ASN A 43 6.83 2.02 -17.28
C ASN A 43 6.57 2.64 -18.67
N PRO A 44 5.76 3.71 -18.77
CA PRO A 44 5.62 4.44 -20.01
C PRO A 44 6.99 4.94 -20.51
N GLY A 45 7.17 4.95 -21.83
CA GLY A 45 8.31 5.61 -22.47
C GLY A 45 8.31 7.12 -22.23
N ASN A 46 9.45 7.76 -22.49
CA ASN A 46 9.54 9.22 -22.41
C ASN A 46 8.58 9.87 -23.41
N SER A 47 7.71 10.76 -22.90
CA SER A 47 6.65 11.42 -23.69
C SER A 47 5.65 10.45 -24.33
N GLU A 48 5.53 9.22 -23.83
CA GLU A 48 4.46 8.30 -24.22
C GLU A 48 3.11 8.84 -23.74
N ILE A 49 2.10 8.77 -24.59
CA ILE A 49 0.75 9.22 -24.30
C ILE A 49 -0.14 7.98 -24.14
N ARG A 50 -0.92 7.95 -23.07
CA ARG A 50 -1.98 6.96 -22.86
C ARG A 50 -3.29 7.69 -22.67
N VAL A 51 -4.29 7.36 -23.48
CA VAL A 51 -5.60 8.00 -23.46
C VAL A 51 -6.62 7.16 -22.71
N MET A 52 -7.31 7.77 -21.77
CA MET A 52 -8.48 7.20 -21.12
C MET A 52 -9.70 7.94 -21.65
N GLU A 53 -10.64 7.23 -22.26
CA GLU A 53 -11.87 7.82 -22.79
C GLU A 53 -13.10 7.22 -22.10
N LEU A 54 -14.14 8.03 -21.96
CA LEU A 54 -15.41 7.64 -21.34
C LEU A 54 -16.16 6.66 -22.26
N GLY A 55 -16.36 5.42 -21.81
CA GLY A 55 -17.20 4.44 -22.48
C GLY A 55 -18.69 4.76 -22.38
N GLN A 56 -19.52 3.95 -23.03
CA GLN A 56 -20.97 4.20 -23.12
C GLN A 56 -21.67 4.20 -21.74
N GLY A 57 -21.12 3.44 -20.79
CA GLY A 57 -21.64 3.33 -19.42
C GLY A 57 -21.24 4.46 -18.49
N GLY A 58 -20.36 5.36 -18.92
CA GLY A 58 -19.80 6.41 -18.08
C GLY A 58 -18.54 6.01 -17.30
N ASP A 59 -17.94 4.86 -17.62
CA ASP A 59 -16.65 4.44 -17.10
C ASP A 59 -15.54 4.72 -18.11
N TYR A 60 -14.42 5.25 -17.63
CA TYR A 60 -13.24 5.44 -18.49
C TYR A 60 -12.61 4.10 -18.86
N SER A 61 -12.04 4.01 -20.06
CA SER A 61 -11.34 2.83 -20.55
C SER A 61 -10.10 3.21 -21.36
N LEU A 62 -9.06 2.37 -21.28
CA LEU A 62 -7.89 2.41 -22.15
C LEU A 62 -8.15 1.72 -23.50
N ALA A 63 -9.16 0.85 -23.62
CA ALA A 63 -9.37 0.02 -24.80
C ALA A 63 -10.08 0.74 -25.98
N ILE A 64 -10.42 2.03 -25.84
CA ILE A 64 -11.09 2.79 -26.91
C ILE A 64 -10.08 3.27 -27.96
N HIS A 65 -8.91 3.73 -27.52
CA HIS A 65 -7.88 4.32 -28.38
C HIS A 65 -6.62 3.48 -28.55
N HIS A 66 -6.56 2.28 -27.96
CA HIS A 66 -5.38 1.42 -27.98
C HIS A 66 -5.74 0.00 -28.36
N THR A 67 -4.85 -0.66 -29.11
CA THR A 67 -5.05 -2.05 -29.50
C THR A 67 -4.75 -3.00 -28.35
N GLU A 68 -5.25 -4.23 -28.43
CA GLU A 68 -4.97 -5.26 -27.43
C GLU A 68 -3.46 -5.55 -27.31
N GLU A 69 -2.75 -5.58 -28.42
CA GLU A 69 -1.30 -5.78 -28.45
C GLU A 69 -0.54 -4.64 -27.75
N GLU A 70 -1.02 -3.40 -27.85
CA GLU A 70 -0.45 -2.26 -27.11
C GLU A 70 -0.67 -2.41 -25.61
N LEU A 71 -1.89 -2.79 -25.21
CA LEU A 71 -2.22 -3.04 -23.81
C LEU A 71 -1.37 -4.17 -23.21
N GLU A 72 -1.20 -5.28 -23.94
CA GLU A 72 -0.32 -6.38 -23.55
C GLU A 72 1.13 -5.93 -23.42
N LYS A 73 1.62 -5.14 -24.39
CA LYS A 73 2.98 -4.56 -24.34
C LYS A 73 3.18 -3.66 -23.14
N TRP A 74 2.14 -3.00 -22.64
CA TRP A 74 2.18 -2.23 -21.40
C TRP A 74 2.12 -3.06 -20.13
N GLY A 75 2.01 -4.39 -20.25
CA GLY A 75 1.97 -5.33 -19.13
C GLY A 75 0.57 -5.54 -18.56
N LEU A 76 -0.49 -5.18 -19.29
CA LEU A 76 -1.84 -5.52 -18.84
C LEU A 76 -2.07 -7.03 -19.01
N SER A 77 -2.57 -7.67 -17.95
CA SER A 77 -2.96 -9.07 -18.00
C SER A 77 -4.23 -9.27 -18.85
N PRO A 78 -4.51 -10.50 -19.32
CA PRO A 78 -5.75 -10.79 -20.05
C PRO A 78 -7.02 -10.40 -19.29
N GLU A 79 -7.00 -10.52 -17.96
CA GLU A 79 -8.11 -10.10 -17.10
C GLU A 79 -8.28 -8.56 -17.11
N MET A 80 -7.19 -7.81 -17.02
CA MET A 80 -7.22 -6.34 -17.09
C MET A 80 -7.72 -5.88 -18.46
N ILE A 81 -7.28 -6.52 -19.54
CA ILE A 81 -7.72 -6.19 -20.91
C ILE A 81 -9.21 -6.48 -21.09
N ALA A 82 -9.69 -7.63 -20.59
CA ALA A 82 -11.12 -7.95 -20.59
C ALA A 82 -11.93 -6.91 -19.81
N ASP A 83 -11.43 -6.44 -18.66
CA ASP A 83 -12.04 -5.36 -17.89
C ASP A 83 -12.09 -4.04 -18.68
N GLN A 84 -11.00 -3.65 -19.34
CA GLN A 84 -10.98 -2.46 -20.18
C GLN A 84 -11.97 -2.55 -21.35
N LYS A 85 -12.05 -3.70 -22.02
CA LYS A 85 -13.02 -3.94 -23.11
C LYS A 85 -14.47 -3.93 -22.60
N TRP A 86 -14.71 -4.44 -21.40
CA TRP A 86 -16.03 -4.38 -20.77
C TRP A 86 -16.45 -2.94 -20.49
N ARG A 87 -15.55 -2.10 -19.93
CA ARG A 87 -15.82 -0.67 -19.65
C ARG A 87 -16.21 0.16 -20.88
N VAL A 88 -15.74 -0.22 -22.07
CA VAL A 88 -16.15 0.45 -23.33
C VAL A 88 -17.65 0.30 -23.58
N ASN A 89 -18.18 -0.90 -23.31
CA ASN A 89 -19.52 -1.33 -23.72
C ASN A 89 -20.53 -1.45 -22.57
N ALA A 90 -20.08 -1.34 -21.32
CA ALA A 90 -20.94 -1.44 -20.14
C ALA A 90 -22.09 -0.44 -20.23
N HIS A 91 -23.28 -0.83 -19.78
CA HIS A 91 -24.43 0.08 -19.74
C HIS A 91 -24.38 0.94 -18.48
N LYS A 92 -24.98 2.13 -18.55
CA LYS A 92 -25.03 3.05 -17.43
C LYS A 92 -25.71 2.39 -16.22
N GLY A 93 -24.94 2.19 -15.15
CA GLY A 93 -25.41 1.56 -13.90
C GLY A 93 -25.14 0.06 -13.78
N GLU A 94 -24.49 -0.56 -14.77
CA GLU A 94 -23.88 -1.88 -14.59
C GLU A 94 -22.59 -1.70 -13.78
N TRP A 95 -22.57 -2.22 -12.55
CA TRP A 95 -21.39 -2.21 -11.69
C TRP A 95 -20.77 -3.59 -11.71
N LYS A 96 -19.43 -3.67 -11.86
CA LYS A 96 -18.72 -4.92 -11.66
C LYS A 96 -18.66 -5.21 -10.14
N GLU A 97 -19.48 -6.15 -9.68
CA GLU A 97 -19.65 -6.49 -8.25
C GLU A 97 -18.36 -7.08 -7.63
N ASP A 98 -17.46 -7.64 -8.43
CA ASP A 98 -16.23 -8.33 -7.98
C ASP A 98 -15.04 -7.40 -7.64
N CYS A 99 -15.26 -6.12 -7.35
CA CYS A 99 -14.17 -5.22 -6.96
C CYS A 99 -13.70 -5.47 -5.51
N LYS A 100 -12.68 -6.31 -5.34
CA LYS A 100 -11.96 -6.59 -4.07
C LYS A 100 -11.31 -5.37 -3.39
N TRP A 101 -11.42 -4.17 -3.97
CA TRP A 101 -10.70 -2.98 -3.53
C TRP A 101 -11.67 -1.92 -2.99
N TYR A 102 -12.07 -2.10 -1.74
CA TYR A 102 -12.35 -0.95 -0.88
C TYR A 102 -11.04 -0.45 -0.26
N PHE A 103 -10.91 0.87 -0.10
CA PHE A 103 -9.69 1.55 0.38
C PHE A 103 -9.16 1.01 1.73
N GLY A 104 -10.02 0.34 2.52
CA GLY A 104 -9.66 -0.23 3.82
C GLY A 104 -8.70 -1.41 3.71
N ASP A 105 -8.96 -2.35 2.81
CA ASP A 105 -8.22 -3.62 2.79
C ASP A 105 -6.75 -3.47 2.35
N PHE A 106 -6.41 -2.38 1.65
CA PHE A 106 -5.04 -2.12 1.19
C PHE A 106 -4.06 -1.77 2.33
N PHE A 107 -4.56 -1.13 3.39
CA PHE A 107 -3.74 -0.79 4.56
C PHE A 107 -4.01 -1.70 5.76
N HIS A 108 -4.89 -2.69 5.66
CA HIS A 108 -5.18 -3.60 6.76
C HIS A 108 -3.93 -4.39 7.17
N ASP A 109 -3.15 -4.88 6.21
CA ASP A 109 -1.91 -5.61 6.50
C ASP A 109 -0.82 -4.72 7.12
N LEU A 110 -0.88 -3.40 6.87
CA LEU A 110 0.02 -2.42 7.50
C LEU A 110 -0.46 -2.00 8.89
N ALA A 111 -1.76 -2.07 9.17
CA ALA A 111 -2.32 -1.73 10.48
C ALA A 111 -2.04 -2.81 11.55
N ASP A 112 -1.74 -4.04 11.15
CA ASP A 112 -1.32 -5.09 12.06
C ASP A 112 0.19 -5.05 12.36
N SER A 113 1.00 -4.44 11.49
CA SER A 113 2.44 -4.21 11.73
C SER A 113 2.72 -3.26 12.91
N ASP A 114 1.84 -2.30 13.18
CA ASP A 114 2.01 -1.39 14.32
C ASP A 114 1.72 -2.10 15.66
N LYS A 115 0.90 -3.16 15.65
CA LYS A 115 0.54 -3.90 16.87
C LYS A 115 1.62 -4.89 17.30
N GLU A 116 2.37 -5.45 16.36
CA GLU A 116 3.49 -6.35 16.68
C GLU A 116 4.66 -5.59 17.33
N CYS A 117 4.93 -4.36 16.88
CA CYS A 117 5.96 -3.48 17.44
C CYS A 117 5.67 -3.08 18.91
N GLU A 118 4.40 -2.82 19.25
CA GLU A 118 4.00 -2.52 20.63
C GLU A 118 4.09 -3.75 21.55
N THR A 119 3.85 -4.96 21.01
CA THR A 119 3.96 -6.19 21.81
C THR A 119 5.39 -6.59 22.08
N GLU A 120 6.32 -6.40 21.14
CA GLU A 120 7.74 -6.69 21.36
C GLU A 120 8.38 -5.75 22.39
N ALA A 121 8.08 -4.45 22.32
CA ALA A 121 8.53 -3.48 23.30
C ALA A 121 7.99 -3.75 24.73
N ALA A 122 6.72 -4.19 24.84
CA ALA A 122 6.12 -4.53 26.13
C ALA A 122 6.66 -5.85 26.73
N VAL A 123 7.21 -6.75 25.91
CA VAL A 123 7.86 -7.98 26.38
C VAL A 123 9.28 -7.68 26.84
N GLU A 124 10.05 -6.88 26.10
CA GLU A 124 11.39 -6.42 26.53
C GLU A 124 11.32 -5.62 27.84
N GLU A 125 10.36 -4.71 28.00
CA GLU A 125 10.22 -3.95 29.25
C GLU A 125 9.86 -4.84 30.45
N ARG A 126 9.11 -5.93 30.24
CA ARG A 126 8.78 -6.90 31.31
C ARG A 126 9.95 -7.79 31.67
N GLU A 127 10.71 -8.28 30.70
CA GLU A 127 11.92 -9.07 30.96
C GLU A 127 12.97 -8.25 31.72
N VAL A 128 13.17 -6.99 31.33
CA VAL A 128 14.08 -6.06 32.04
C VAL A 128 13.58 -5.78 33.46
N HIS A 129 12.27 -5.64 33.67
CA HIS A 129 11.73 -5.39 35.00
C HIS A 129 11.82 -6.63 35.92
N GLU A 130 11.63 -7.83 35.39
CA GLU A 130 11.83 -9.09 36.12
C GLU A 130 13.31 -9.35 36.47
N GLU A 131 14.25 -9.04 35.57
CA GLU A 131 15.69 -9.14 35.87
C GLU A 131 16.13 -8.18 36.97
N VAL A 132 15.60 -6.94 36.96
CA VAL A 132 15.93 -5.93 37.98
C VAL A 132 15.33 -6.31 39.33
N GLU A 133 14.11 -6.84 39.37
CA GLU A 133 13.45 -7.26 40.61
C GLU A 133 14.12 -8.50 41.22
N ASN A 134 14.50 -9.48 40.39
CA ASN A 134 15.28 -10.65 40.82
C ASN A 134 16.66 -10.28 41.36
N ASN A 135 17.37 -9.34 40.71
CA ASN A 135 18.67 -8.86 41.20
C ASN A 135 18.56 -8.02 42.49
N MET A 136 17.42 -7.38 42.78
CA MET A 136 17.23 -6.69 44.06
C MET A 136 16.97 -7.66 45.22
N LEU A 137 16.29 -8.78 44.98
CA LEU A 137 16.00 -9.81 45.99
C LEU A 137 17.24 -10.63 46.38
N THR A 138 18.17 -10.85 45.44
CA THR A 138 19.39 -11.63 45.71
C THR A 138 20.47 -10.85 46.48
N ASN A 139 20.39 -9.53 46.51
CA ASN A 139 21.39 -8.67 47.18
C ASN A 139 21.07 -8.39 48.66
N SER A 140 19.93 -8.86 49.18
CA SER A 140 19.50 -8.63 50.56
C SER A 140 19.75 -9.78 51.53
N GLU A 141 20.29 -10.93 51.10
CA GLU A 141 20.49 -12.10 51.99
C GLU A 141 21.94 -12.39 52.42
N ASP A 142 22.97 -11.74 51.85
CA ASP A 142 24.36 -12.00 52.24
C ASP A 142 25.04 -10.76 52.87
N ASN A 143 24.65 -10.42 54.11
CA ASN A 143 25.49 -9.64 55.03
C ASN A 143 25.17 -10.03 56.48
N ASN A 144 25.64 -11.21 56.90
CA ASN A 144 25.90 -11.49 58.31
C ASN A 144 26.93 -12.63 58.44
N GLU A 145 28.01 -12.32 59.18
CA GLU A 145 28.92 -13.25 59.90
C GLU A 145 29.88 -14.10 59.03
N ASP A 146 31.18 -14.25 59.30
CA ASP A 146 32.12 -13.62 60.23
C ASP A 146 33.52 -14.21 59.95
N GLU A 147 34.55 -13.63 60.58
CA GLU A 147 35.79 -14.30 61.03
C GLU A 147 37.04 -14.50 60.12
N LEU A 148 38.12 -13.84 60.60
CA LEU A 148 39.45 -14.39 60.94
C LEU A 148 40.37 -14.96 59.84
N CYS A 149 41.49 -14.25 59.60
CA CYS A 149 42.84 -14.80 59.40
C CYS A 149 43.83 -13.62 59.33
N ASN A 150 45.05 -13.61 59.88
CA ASN A 150 45.80 -14.49 60.78
C ASN A 150 47.02 -13.67 61.24
N GLY A 151 47.61 -14.04 62.37
CA GLY A 151 48.73 -13.31 62.98
C GLY A 151 50.10 -13.45 62.30
N GLN A 152 50.97 -12.51 62.70
CA GLN A 152 52.44 -12.59 62.88
C GLN A 152 53.34 -12.85 61.66
N CYS A 153 54.24 -11.92 61.35
CA CYS A 153 55.60 -11.88 61.93
C CYS A 153 56.48 -10.73 61.39
N SER A 154 57.45 -10.35 62.24
CA SER A 154 58.66 -9.51 62.05
C SER A 154 58.55 -8.02 62.39
#